data_AF-A0A6L8KYG8-F1
#
_entry.id   AF-A0A6L8KYG8-F1
#
_cell.length_a   1.000
_cell.length_b   1.000
_cell.length_c   1.000
_cell.angle_alpha   90.00
_cell.angle_beta   90.00
_cell.angle_gamma   90.00
#
_symmetry.space_group_name_H-M   'P 1'
#
loop_
_entity.id
_entity.type
_entity.pdbx_description
1 polymer ?
#
loop_
_entity_poly.entity_id
_entity_poly.type
_entity_poly.pdbx_seq_one_letter_code
_entity_poly.pdbx_strand_id
1 'polypeptide(L)'
;MNKQTRTAISQRAQGGFTLIELIVVIVILGILAATALPKFADMGGSARAASMNAAAGALKSAGAIVKSQSLLNNTATLATSSVSLEGTTINTAYGYPTLTDAPTAAGLSTNDYTFVAAPGGGTNQPTVAAGAVAIQPKNGASATCYILYTAATSATSAATVTNSPTASTCQ
;
A
#
# COMPACT_ATOMS: atom_id res chain seq x y z
N MET A 1 70.92 34.56 28.79
CA MET A 1 71.31 33.19 28.43
C MET A 1 70.03 32.44 28.07
N ASN A 2 69.60 32.48 26.80
CA ASN A 2 68.28 32.01 26.36
C ASN A 2 68.37 30.57 25.86
N LYS A 3 67.86 29.61 26.65
CA LYS A 3 67.65 28.23 26.18
C LYS A 3 66.33 28.17 25.41
N GLN A 4 66.41 28.08 24.09
CA GLN A 4 65.27 27.73 23.25
C GLN A 4 65.01 26.23 23.37
N THR A 5 64.02 25.85 24.16
CA THR A 5 63.55 24.46 24.26
C THR A 5 62.82 24.10 22.96
N ARG A 6 63.52 23.38 22.07
CA ARG A 6 62.92 22.81 20.85
C ARG A 6 62.06 21.61 21.23
N THR A 7 60.75 21.81 21.36
CA THR A 7 59.78 20.73 21.49
C THR A 7 59.73 19.95 20.18
N ALA A 8 60.27 18.73 20.15
CA ALA A 8 60.19 17.83 19.00
C ALA A 8 58.76 17.30 18.85
N ILE A 9 58.13 17.55 17.70
CA ILE A 9 56.87 16.90 17.32
C ILE A 9 57.22 15.47 16.93
N SER A 10 56.84 14.50 17.76
CA SER A 10 56.96 13.08 17.45
C SER A 10 56.07 12.74 16.25
N GLN A 11 56.68 12.44 15.11
CA GLN A 11 55.98 11.91 13.93
C GLN A 11 55.45 10.51 14.28
N ARG A 12 54.16 10.41 14.59
CA ARG A 12 53.47 9.12 14.60
C ARG A 12 53.46 8.61 13.16
N ALA A 13 53.98 7.40 12.93
CA ALA A 13 53.92 6.75 11.63
C ALA A 13 52.45 6.62 11.20
N GLN A 14 52.02 7.42 10.21
CA GLN A 14 50.76 7.20 9.52
C GLN A 14 50.91 5.94 8.67
N GLY A 15 50.34 4.83 9.16
CA GLY A 15 50.16 3.63 8.36
C GLY A 15 49.24 3.96 7.19
N GLY A 16 49.82 4.12 6.00
CA GLY A 16 49.05 4.27 4.77
C GLY A 16 48.27 2.99 4.47
N PHE A 17 47.04 3.14 3.98
CA PHE A 17 46.25 2.03 3.46
C PHE A 17 46.94 1.48 2.21
N THR A 18 47.07 0.15 2.10
CA THR A 18 47.67 -0.47 0.92
C THR A 18 46.69 -0.45 -0.25
N LEU A 19 47.21 -0.40 -1.49
CA LEU A 19 46.37 -0.49 -2.69
C LEU A 19 45.58 -1.81 -2.74
N ILE A 20 46.17 -2.90 -2.22
CA ILE A 20 45.52 -4.22 -2.20
C ILE A 20 44.32 -4.25 -1.25
N GLU A 21 44.40 -3.58 -0.10
CA GLU A 21 43.27 -3.47 0.83
C GLU A 21 42.09 -2.73 0.18
N LEU A 22 42.37 -1.68 -0.59
CA LEU A 22 41.31 -0.93 -1.28
C LEU A 22 40.66 -1.77 -2.39
N ILE A 23 41.47 -2.53 -3.13
CA ILE A 23 40.97 -3.44 -4.17
C ILE A 23 40.09 -4.55 -3.56
N VAL A 24 40.51 -5.16 -2.46
CA VAL A 24 39.71 -6.20 -1.78
C VAL A 24 38.37 -5.64 -1.32
N VAL A 25 38.33 -4.43 -0.77
CA VAL A 25 37.09 -3.81 -0.31
C VAL A 25 36.12 -3.59 -1.46
N ILE A 26 36.56 -3.03 -2.59
CA ILE A 26 35.66 -2.79 -3.73
C ILE A 26 35.18 -4.11 -4.37
N VAL A 27 36.01 -5.16 -4.36
CA VAL A 27 35.62 -6.49 -4.84
C VAL A 27 34.53 -7.09 -3.96
N ILE A 28 34.69 -7.03 -2.63
CA ILE A 28 33.68 -7.50 -1.68
C ILE A 28 32.38 -6.71 -1.85
N LEU A 29 32.45 -5.39 -1.91
CA LEU A 29 31.28 -4.54 -2.15
C LEU A 29 30.61 -4.85 -3.49
N GLY A 30 31.38 -5.17 -4.53
CA GLY A 30 30.85 -5.59 -5.83
C GLY A 30 30.04 -6.88 -5.77
N ILE A 31 30.53 -7.90 -5.04
CA ILE A 31 29.82 -9.18 -4.87
C ILE A 31 28.53 -8.99 -4.04
N LEU A 32 28.61 -8.22 -2.96
CA LEU A 32 27.44 -7.90 -2.13
C LEU A 32 26.39 -7.12 -2.92
N ALA A 33 26.81 -6.14 -3.72
CA ALA A 33 25.91 -5.37 -4.57
C ALA A 33 25.23 -6.25 -5.63
N ALA A 34 25.98 -7.13 -6.31
CA ALA A 34 25.45 -8.01 -7.35
C ALA A 34 24.36 -8.96 -6.84
N THR A 35 24.46 -9.40 -5.58
CA THR A 35 23.48 -10.31 -4.96
C THR A 35 22.31 -9.59 -4.28
N ALA A 36 22.54 -8.41 -3.70
CA ALA A 36 21.52 -7.64 -3.00
C ALA A 36 20.61 -6.83 -3.93
N LEU A 37 21.15 -6.29 -5.03
CA LEU A 37 20.41 -5.37 -5.91
C LEU A 37 19.14 -5.99 -6.52
N PRO A 38 19.14 -7.23 -7.05
CA PRO A 38 17.92 -7.84 -7.61
C PRO A 38 16.82 -7.97 -6.56
N LYS A 39 17.16 -8.40 -5.35
CA LYS A 39 16.22 -8.52 -4.24
C LYS A 39 15.64 -7.17 -3.86
N PHE A 40 16.47 -6.14 -3.76
CA PHE A 40 16.03 -4.79 -3.38
C PHE A 40 15.08 -4.19 -4.43
N ALA A 41 15.33 -4.44 -5.72
CA ALA A 41 14.45 -3.98 -6.80
C ALA A 41 13.04 -4.61 -6.71
N ASP A 42 12.94 -5.90 -6.36
CA ASP A 42 11.64 -6.61 -6.26
C ASP A 42 10.86 -6.34 -4.95
N MET A 43 11.53 -5.81 -3.92
CA MET A 43 10.90 -5.57 -2.60
C MET A 43 9.80 -4.52 -2.64
N GLY A 44 9.94 -3.48 -3.48
CA GLY A 44 8.95 -2.41 -3.59
C GLY A 44 7.59 -2.93 -4.08
N GLY A 45 7.59 -3.69 -5.18
CA GLY A 45 6.36 -4.27 -5.73
C GLY A 45 5.72 -5.29 -4.79
N SER A 46 6.53 -6.10 -4.13
CA SER A 46 6.06 -7.08 -3.14
C SER A 46 5.41 -6.41 -1.92
N ALA A 47 5.99 -5.31 -1.43
CA ALA A 47 5.45 -4.55 -0.31
C ALA A 47 4.10 -3.91 -0.66
N ARG A 48 3.99 -3.29 -1.84
CA ARG A 48 2.73 -2.70 -2.34
C ARG A 48 1.66 -3.77 -2.57
N ALA A 49 2.02 -4.92 -3.13
CA ALA A 49 1.10 -6.03 -3.31
C ALA A 49 0.57 -6.52 -1.95
N ALA A 50 1.43 -6.66 -0.94
CA ALA A 50 1.02 -7.03 0.41
C ALA A 50 0.08 -6.00 1.05
N SER A 51 0.37 -4.70 0.93
CA SER A 51 -0.50 -3.64 1.46
C SER A 51 -1.86 -3.59 0.77
N MET A 52 -1.91 -3.84 -0.54
CA MET A 52 -3.18 -3.91 -1.27
C MET A 52 -4.00 -5.14 -0.90
N ASN A 53 -3.36 -6.30 -0.69
CA ASN A 53 -4.04 -7.49 -0.20
C ASN A 53 -4.56 -7.32 1.23
N ALA A 54 -3.83 -6.59 2.08
CA ALA A 54 -4.32 -6.21 3.42
C ALA A 54 -5.54 -5.28 3.32
N ALA A 55 -5.52 -4.28 2.44
CA ALA A 55 -6.67 -3.41 2.18
C ALA A 55 -7.89 -4.18 1.64
N ALA A 56 -7.69 -5.18 0.78
CA ALA A 56 -8.75 -6.06 0.32
C ALA A 56 -9.36 -6.88 1.48
N GLY A 57 -8.52 -7.36 2.41
CA GLY A 57 -8.98 -8.01 3.64
C GLY A 57 -9.83 -7.07 4.50
N ALA A 58 -9.37 -5.83 4.70
CA ALA A 58 -10.10 -4.81 5.45
C ALA A 58 -11.48 -4.51 4.83
N LEU A 59 -11.57 -4.38 3.50
CA LEU A 59 -12.85 -4.18 2.80
C LEU A 59 -13.82 -5.34 3.00
N LYS A 60 -13.34 -6.59 2.95
CA LYS A 60 -14.18 -7.78 3.18
C LYS A 60 -14.70 -7.81 4.62
N SER A 61 -13.82 -7.55 5.59
CA SER A 61 -14.19 -7.51 7.02
C SER A 61 -15.18 -6.39 7.32
N ALA A 62 -14.92 -5.18 6.81
CA ALA A 62 -15.82 -4.03 6.97
C ALA A 62 -17.19 -4.29 6.34
N GLY A 63 -17.22 -4.86 5.13
CA GLY A 63 -18.46 -5.25 4.47
C GLY A 63 -19.28 -6.25 5.29
N ALA A 64 -18.63 -7.24 5.91
CA ALA A 64 -19.29 -8.20 6.79
C ALA A 64 -19.87 -7.53 8.05
N ILE A 65 -19.09 -6.67 8.72
CA ILE A 65 -19.53 -5.94 9.92
C ILE A 65 -20.73 -5.04 9.60
N VAL A 66 -20.65 -4.27 8.51
CA VAL A 66 -21.74 -3.38 8.06
C VAL A 66 -23.00 -4.18 7.70
N LYS A 67 -22.84 -5.35 7.07
CA LYS A 67 -23.96 -6.27 6.79
C LYS A 67 -24.59 -6.82 8.06
N SER A 68 -23.79 -7.23 9.03
CA SER A 68 -24.29 -7.68 10.33
C SER A 68 -25.10 -6.59 11.03
N GLN A 69 -24.60 -5.35 11.07
CA GLN A 69 -25.37 -4.23 11.65
C GLN A 69 -26.66 -3.95 10.88
N SER A 70 -26.61 -4.00 9.55
CA SER A 70 -27.81 -3.79 8.72
C SER A 70 -28.87 -4.88 8.94
N LEU A 71 -28.47 -6.12 9.22
CA LEU A 71 -29.37 -7.22 9.59
C LEU A 71 -30.00 -6.98 10.96
N LEU A 72 -29.22 -6.55 11.96
CA LEU A 72 -29.73 -6.21 13.29
C LEU A 72 -30.76 -5.08 13.24
N ASN A 73 -30.54 -4.11 12.35
CA ASN A 73 -31.44 -2.97 12.15
C ASN A 73 -32.60 -3.26 11.19
N ASN A 74 -32.72 -4.48 10.66
CA ASN A 74 -33.71 -4.88 9.65
C ASN A 74 -33.70 -4.00 8.37
N THR A 75 -32.52 -3.50 8.00
CA THR A 75 -32.31 -2.65 6.81
C THR A 75 -31.50 -3.36 5.70
N ALA A 76 -31.06 -4.59 5.94
CA ALA A 76 -30.22 -5.36 5.02
C ALA A 76 -30.86 -5.71 3.67
N THR A 77 -32.16 -5.48 3.48
CA THR A 77 -32.88 -5.68 2.20
C THR A 77 -33.22 -4.35 1.51
N LEU A 78 -33.02 -3.21 2.18
CA LEU A 78 -33.34 -1.89 1.64
C LEU A 78 -32.29 -1.47 0.62
N ALA A 79 -32.73 -0.88 -0.48
CA ALA A 79 -31.84 -0.35 -1.52
C ALA A 79 -30.98 0.82 -1.02
N THR A 80 -31.48 1.57 -0.04
CA THR A 80 -30.77 2.67 0.61
C THR A 80 -31.06 2.65 2.11
N SER A 81 -30.00 2.73 2.91
CA SER A 81 -30.05 2.86 4.36
C SER A 81 -28.70 3.40 4.87
N SER A 82 -28.52 3.44 6.18
CA SER A 82 -27.22 3.69 6.80
C SER A 82 -27.07 2.91 8.10
N VAL A 83 -25.83 2.71 8.52
CA VAL A 83 -25.46 2.17 9.83
C VAL A 83 -24.36 3.04 10.45
N SER A 84 -24.21 2.98 11.78
CA SER A 84 -23.13 3.69 12.48
C SER A 84 -21.99 2.73 12.79
N LEU A 85 -20.84 2.96 12.17
CA LEU A 85 -19.62 2.21 12.42
C LEU A 85 -18.62 3.15 13.09
N GLU A 86 -18.28 2.86 14.35
CA GLU A 86 -17.30 3.64 15.15
C GLU A 86 -17.64 5.15 15.21
N GLY A 87 -18.93 5.48 15.29
CA GLY A 87 -19.40 6.88 15.32
C GLY A 87 -19.46 7.57 13.95
N THR A 88 -19.12 6.85 12.87
CA THR A 88 -19.23 7.34 11.49
C THR A 88 -20.45 6.73 10.82
N THR A 89 -21.24 7.55 10.13
CA THR A 89 -22.35 7.08 9.31
C THR A 89 -21.81 6.45 8.03
N ILE A 90 -22.12 5.17 7.82
CA ILE A 90 -21.82 4.43 6.60
C ILE A 90 -23.13 4.22 5.85
N ASN A 91 -23.27 4.81 4.68
CA ASN A 91 -24.42 4.56 3.81
C ASN A 91 -24.32 3.15 3.25
N THR A 92 -25.45 2.47 3.20
CA THR A 92 -25.55 1.09 2.75
C THR A 92 -26.54 0.93 1.61
N ALA A 93 -26.21 0.00 0.71
CA ALA A 93 -27.10 -0.54 -0.31
C ALA A 93 -27.23 -2.03 -0.07
N TYR A 94 -28.46 -2.50 0.19
CA TYR A 94 -28.75 -3.91 0.50
C TYR A 94 -27.88 -4.46 1.65
N GLY A 95 -27.62 -3.61 2.64
CA GLY A 95 -26.82 -3.90 3.82
C GLY A 95 -25.30 -3.94 3.61
N TYR A 96 -24.79 -3.62 2.43
CA TYR A 96 -23.35 -3.45 2.20
C TYR A 96 -22.99 -1.97 2.06
N PRO A 97 -21.75 -1.54 2.39
CA PRO A 97 -21.33 -0.16 2.17
C PRO A 97 -21.56 0.28 0.71
N THR A 98 -21.88 1.55 0.51
CA THR A 98 -21.90 2.13 -0.85
C THR A 98 -20.47 2.25 -1.42
N LEU A 99 -20.36 2.55 -2.73
CA LEU A 99 -19.05 2.76 -3.36
C LEU A 99 -18.20 3.84 -2.68
N THR A 100 -18.83 4.92 -2.20
CA THR A 100 -18.14 6.02 -1.54
C THR A 100 -17.70 5.66 -0.13
N ASP A 101 -18.48 4.82 0.56
CA ASP A 101 -18.29 4.57 1.98
C ASP A 101 -17.60 3.25 2.26
N ALA A 102 -17.45 2.36 1.26
CA ALA A 102 -16.71 1.11 1.41
C ALA A 102 -15.24 1.33 1.84
N PRO A 103 -14.47 2.27 1.24
CA PRO A 103 -13.12 2.54 1.71
C PRO A 103 -13.09 3.10 3.13
N THR A 104 -14.00 4.02 3.46
CA THR A 104 -14.12 4.61 4.80
C THR A 104 -14.46 3.55 5.85
N ALA A 105 -15.41 2.66 5.57
CA ALA A 105 -15.78 1.56 6.45
C ALA A 105 -14.61 0.59 6.69
N ALA A 106 -13.69 0.48 5.74
CA ALA A 106 -12.47 -0.33 5.83
C ALA A 106 -11.27 0.43 6.45
N GLY A 107 -11.47 1.68 6.88
CA GLY A 107 -10.39 2.51 7.43
C GLY A 107 -9.35 2.95 6.40
N LEU A 108 -9.67 2.89 5.10
CA LEU A 108 -8.77 3.31 4.04
C LEU A 108 -8.86 4.82 3.85
N SER A 109 -7.71 5.50 3.92
CA SER A 109 -7.62 6.95 3.82
C SER A 109 -7.07 7.40 2.45
N THR A 110 -7.47 8.60 2.03
CA THR A 110 -6.94 9.28 0.82
C THR A 110 -5.50 9.75 0.97
N ASN A 111 -4.91 9.60 2.16
CA ASN A 111 -3.48 9.82 2.38
C ASN A 111 -2.64 8.69 1.76
N ASP A 112 -3.12 7.45 1.85
CA ASP A 112 -2.37 6.26 1.43
C ASP A 112 -2.91 5.67 0.12
N TYR A 113 -4.19 5.89 -0.17
CA TYR A 113 -4.89 5.32 -1.31
C TYR A 113 -5.54 6.37 -2.19
N THR A 114 -5.74 6.01 -3.46
CA THR A 114 -6.59 6.74 -4.40
C THR A 114 -7.80 5.88 -4.72
N PHE A 115 -9.00 6.48 -4.66
CA PHE A 115 -10.26 5.82 -5.01
C PHE A 115 -10.69 6.27 -6.40
N VAL A 116 -10.74 5.33 -7.34
CA VAL A 116 -11.06 5.57 -8.75
C VAL A 116 -12.47 5.06 -9.00
N ALA A 117 -13.41 5.98 -9.19
CA ALA A 117 -14.79 5.68 -9.54
C ALA A 117 -14.97 5.56 -11.07
N ALA A 118 -16.12 5.04 -11.50
CA ALA A 118 -16.47 4.96 -12.91
C ALA A 118 -16.80 6.33 -13.54
N PRO A 119 -16.50 6.53 -14.85
CA PRO A 119 -15.65 5.68 -15.66
C PRO A 119 -14.19 5.89 -15.25
N GLY A 120 -13.55 4.81 -14.79
CA GLY A 120 -12.12 4.87 -14.50
C GLY A 120 -11.33 5.04 -15.80
N GLY A 121 -10.08 5.50 -15.69
CA GLY A 121 -9.19 5.65 -16.84
C GLY A 121 -8.24 6.85 -16.68
N GLY A 122 -7.14 6.80 -17.42
CA GLY A 122 -6.09 7.81 -17.40
C GLY A 122 -4.71 7.21 -17.16
N THR A 123 -3.68 8.06 -17.12
CA THR A 123 -2.31 7.64 -16.83
C THR A 123 -2.25 7.03 -15.44
N ASN A 124 -1.78 5.78 -15.35
CA ASN A 124 -1.63 5.02 -14.11
C ASN A 124 -2.94 4.79 -13.33
N GLN A 125 -4.11 4.82 -13.99
CA GLN A 125 -5.38 4.49 -13.36
C GLN A 125 -6.07 3.31 -14.05
N PRO A 126 -6.70 2.40 -13.28
CA PRO A 126 -7.46 1.31 -13.87
C PRO A 126 -8.74 1.82 -14.53
N THR A 127 -9.18 1.12 -15.57
CA THR A 127 -10.52 1.30 -16.12
C THR A 127 -11.53 0.66 -15.16
N VAL A 128 -12.51 1.44 -14.70
CA VAL A 128 -13.50 1.00 -13.72
C VAL A 128 -14.89 1.09 -14.33
N ALA A 129 -15.63 -0.03 -14.29
CA ALA A 129 -17.02 -0.10 -14.75
C ALA A 129 -17.99 0.53 -13.74
N ALA A 130 -19.16 0.97 -14.22
CA ALA A 130 -20.22 1.47 -13.36
C ALA A 130 -20.61 0.43 -12.29
N GLY A 131 -20.89 0.90 -11.07
CA GLY A 131 -21.19 0.02 -9.94
C GLY A 131 -19.95 -0.51 -9.22
N ALA A 132 -18.75 -0.03 -9.55
CA ALA A 132 -17.52 -0.39 -8.87
C ALA A 132 -16.64 0.85 -8.55
N VAL A 133 -15.74 0.67 -7.60
CA VAL A 133 -14.66 1.59 -7.26
C VAL A 133 -13.36 0.80 -7.15
N ALA A 134 -12.31 1.27 -7.81
CA ALA A 134 -10.97 0.72 -7.63
C ALA A 134 -10.24 1.47 -6.53
N ILE A 135 -9.57 0.75 -5.66
CA ILE A 135 -8.65 1.30 -4.67
C ILE A 135 -7.25 0.96 -5.14
N GLN A 136 -6.40 1.98 -5.29
CA GLN A 136 -5.01 1.85 -5.70
C GLN A 136 -4.11 2.59 -4.71
N PRO A 137 -2.81 2.26 -4.59
CA PRO A 137 -1.91 3.03 -3.74
C PRO A 137 -1.75 4.44 -4.31
N LYS A 138 -1.69 5.45 -3.44
CA LYS A 138 -1.48 6.84 -3.86
C LYS A 138 -0.08 7.04 -4.44
N ASN A 139 0.92 6.49 -3.75
CA ASN A 139 2.31 6.50 -4.19
C ASN A 139 2.61 5.21 -4.95
N GLY A 140 3.12 5.32 -6.18
CA GLY A 140 3.30 4.17 -7.06
C GLY A 140 1.97 3.68 -7.66
N ALA A 141 1.03 4.59 -7.89
CA ALA A 141 -0.21 4.31 -8.61
C ALA A 141 0.11 3.64 -9.96
N SER A 142 -0.66 2.61 -10.30
CA SER A 142 -0.52 1.84 -11.53
C SER A 142 -1.90 1.33 -11.95
N ALA A 143 -2.13 1.31 -13.27
CA ALA A 143 -3.34 0.75 -13.83
C ALA A 143 -3.51 -0.76 -13.55
N THR A 144 -2.45 -1.44 -13.08
CA THR A 144 -2.48 -2.88 -12.77
C THR A 144 -2.45 -3.18 -11.26
N CYS A 145 -2.09 -2.22 -10.41
CA CYS A 145 -1.98 -2.41 -8.95
C CYS A 145 -3.20 -1.84 -8.23
N TYR A 146 -4.32 -2.57 -8.24
CA TYR A 146 -5.54 -2.12 -7.60
C TYR A 146 -6.40 -3.27 -7.09
N ILE A 147 -7.26 -2.99 -6.14
CA ILE A 147 -8.34 -3.89 -5.71
C ILE A 147 -9.66 -3.27 -6.16
N LEU A 148 -10.63 -4.10 -6.53
CA LEU A 148 -11.90 -3.64 -7.08
C LEU A 148 -13.03 -3.99 -6.12
N TYR A 149 -13.70 -2.96 -5.59
CA TYR A 149 -14.94 -3.13 -4.84
C TYR A 149 -16.12 -2.93 -5.78
N THR A 150 -17.00 -3.93 -5.88
CA THR A 150 -18.27 -3.84 -6.63
C THR A 150 -19.42 -3.81 -5.64
N ALA A 151 -20.28 -2.80 -5.75
CA ALA A 151 -21.41 -2.62 -4.84
C ALA A 151 -22.46 -3.73 -5.01
N ALA A 152 -23.22 -3.98 -3.94
CA ALA A 152 -24.39 -4.84 -4.01
C ALA A 152 -25.47 -4.22 -4.91
N THR A 153 -26.07 -5.03 -5.77
CA THR A 153 -27.12 -4.58 -6.71
C THR A 153 -28.52 -5.01 -6.29
N SER A 154 -28.63 -5.94 -5.33
CA SER A 154 -29.88 -6.39 -4.76
C SER A 154 -29.67 -7.07 -3.40
N ALA A 155 -30.75 -7.42 -2.70
CA ALA A 155 -30.69 -8.18 -1.46
C ALA A 155 -30.05 -9.58 -1.61
N THR A 156 -30.03 -10.13 -2.83
CA THR A 156 -29.46 -11.46 -3.15
C THR A 156 -28.15 -11.38 -3.92
N SER A 157 -27.72 -10.19 -4.34
CA SER A 157 -26.47 -9.94 -5.06
C SER A 157 -25.52 -9.14 -4.17
N ALA A 158 -24.69 -9.86 -3.42
CA ALA A 158 -23.77 -9.26 -2.46
C ALA A 158 -22.67 -8.41 -3.13
N ALA A 159 -22.14 -7.45 -2.36
CA ALA A 159 -20.95 -6.72 -2.75
C ALA A 159 -19.73 -7.67 -2.81
N THR A 160 -18.79 -7.38 -3.72
CA THR A 160 -17.59 -8.20 -3.89
C THR A 160 -16.32 -7.36 -3.86
N VAL A 161 -15.24 -7.97 -3.37
CA VAL A 161 -13.88 -7.42 -3.43
C VAL A 161 -13.05 -8.37 -4.28
N THR A 162 -12.69 -7.93 -5.48
CA THR A 162 -11.95 -8.71 -6.47
C THR A 162 -10.63 -8.02 -6.82
N ASN A 163 -9.88 -8.67 -7.71
CA ASN A 163 -8.49 -8.39 -8.03
C ASN A 163 -7.54 -8.69 -6.87
N SER A 164 -6.47 -9.40 -7.16
CA SER A 164 -5.47 -9.85 -6.16
C SER A 164 -4.10 -9.36 -6.62
N PRO A 165 -3.68 -8.15 -6.22
CA PRO A 165 -2.42 -7.60 -6.66
C PRO A 165 -1.25 -8.49 -6.25
N THR A 166 -0.35 -8.72 -7.20
CA THR A 166 0.90 -9.44 -7.03
C THR A 166 2.08 -8.48 -7.15
N ALA A 167 3.27 -8.94 -6.78
CA ALA A 167 4.49 -8.15 -6.92
C ALA A 167 4.69 -7.63 -8.36
N SER A 168 4.38 -8.43 -9.38
CA SER A 168 4.52 -8.04 -10.79
C SER A 168 3.49 -6.99 -11.23
N THR A 169 2.28 -7.02 -10.68
CA THR A 169 1.26 -6.01 -11.00
C THR A 169 1.49 -4.67 -10.28
N CYS A 170 2.34 -4.65 -9.25
CA CYS A 170 2.59 -3.51 -8.36
C CYS A 170 4.02 -2.96 -8.39
N GLN A 171 4.82 -3.31 -9.40
CA GLN A 171 6.17 -2.77 -9.57
C GLN A 171 6.17 -1.26 -9.79
#